data_AF-A0A821QWY6-F1
#
_entry.id   AF-A0A821QWY6-F1
#
_cell.length_a   1.000
_cell.length_b   1.000
_cell.length_c   1.000
_cell.angle_alpha   90.00
_cell.angle_beta   90.00
_cell.angle_gamma   90.00
#
_symmetry.space_group_name_H-M   'P 1'
#
loop_
_entity.id
_entity.type
_entity.pdbx_description
1 polymer ?
#
loop_
_entity_poly.entity_id
_entity_poly.type
_entity_poly.pdbx_seq_one_letter_code
_entity_poly.pdbx_strand_id
1 'polypeptide(L)' 'MSDHISVGGRWRIISLHLDQGMTPNEIASMINGTSRIVFNILRLFHETNNVIEQEERGRALLNNRK' A
#
# COMPACT_ATOMS: atom_id res chain seq x y z
N MET A 1 6.13 3.26 23.10
CA MET A 1 6.12 4.08 21.87
C MET A 1 4.74 3.90 21.26
N SER A 2 4.09 4.95 20.75
CA SER A 2 2.74 4.77 20.18
C SER A 2 2.86 3.91 18.92
N ASP A 3 2.36 2.69 18.97
CA ASP A 3 2.53 1.62 17.95
C ASP A 3 1.77 1.89 16.64
N HIS A 4 1.29 3.12 16.45
CA HIS A 4 0.47 3.51 15.32
C HIS A 4 1.21 4.49 14.41
N ILE A 5 1.61 4.00 13.23
CA ILE A 5 2.06 4.84 12.14
C ILE A 5 0.89 5.70 11.67
N SER A 6 1.10 7.01 11.62
CA SER A 6 0.10 7.97 11.14
C SER A 6 -0.34 7.65 9.71
N VAL A 7 -1.52 8.12 9.29
CA VAL A 7 -1.97 7.99 7.89
C VAL A 7 -0.92 8.57 6.93
N GLY A 8 -0.37 9.75 7.24
CA GLY A 8 0.70 10.35 6.45
C GLY A 8 1.98 9.51 6.40
N GLY A 9 2.35 8.86 7.50
CA GLY A 9 3.50 7.95 7.54
C GLY A 9 3.30 6.72 6.65
N ARG A 10 2.08 6.16 6.62
CA ARG A 10 1.72 5.05 5.73
C ARG A 10 1.80 5.46 4.26
N TRP A 11 1.28 6.63 3.89
CA TRP A 11 1.38 7.15 2.53
C TRP A 11 2.81 7.40 2.11
N ARG A 12 3.64 7.96 3.00
CA ARG A 12 5.07 8.14 2.72
C ARG A 12 5.77 6.80 2.41
N ILE A 13 5.46 5.74 3.17
CA ILE A 13 5.99 4.39 2.91
C ILE A 13 5.59 3.90 1.51
N ILE A 14 4.31 4.05 1.15
CA ILE A 14 3.79 3.61 -0.15
C ILE A 14 4.49 4.37 -1.29
N SER A 15 4.60 5.70 -1.19
CA SER A 15 5.30 6.52 -2.19
C SER A 15 6.78 6.16 -2.34
N LEU A 16 7.51 5.94 -1.24
CA LEU A 16 8.91 5.53 -1.33
C LEU A 16 9.08 4.18 -2.07
N HIS A 17 8.13 3.26 -1.89
CA HIS A 17 8.17 1.98 -2.60
C HIS A 17 7.79 2.11 -4.07
N LEU A 18 6.67 2.77 -4.39
CA LEU A 18 6.14 2.82 -5.75
C LEU A 18 6.83 3.86 -6.64
N ASP A 19 7.10 5.05 -6.09
CA ASP A 19 7.61 6.17 -6.87
C ASP A 19 9.14 6.14 -6.97
N GLN A 20 9.82 5.62 -5.93
CA GLN A 20 11.29 5.61 -5.85
C GLN A 20 11.88 4.20 -5.94
N GLY A 21 11.06 3.14 -6.00
CA GLY A 21 11.52 1.77 -6.13
C GLY A 21 12.27 1.24 -4.90
N MET A 22 12.14 1.88 -3.74
CA MET A 22 12.86 1.47 -2.54
C MET A 22 12.36 0.14 -1.99
N THR A 23 13.28 -0.67 -1.48
CA THR A 23 12.95 -1.93 -0.81
C THR A 23 12.39 -1.68 0.61
N PRO A 24 11.60 -2.62 1.17
CA PRO A 24 11.08 -2.48 2.53
C PRO A 24 12.14 -2.26 3.61
N ASN A 25 13.35 -2.80 3.41
CA ASN A 25 14.46 -2.64 4.36
C ASN A 25 15.03 -1.22 4.32
N GLU A 26 15.25 -0.66 3.13
CA GLU A 26 15.74 0.72 2.98
C GLU A 26 14.75 1.73 3.55
N ILE A 27 13.45 1.52 3.30
CA ILE A 27 12.39 2.37 3.86
C ILE A 27 12.38 2.27 5.40
N ALA A 28 12.48 1.05 5.95
CA ALA A 28 12.51 0.84 7.39
C ALA A 28 13.67 1.58 8.06
N SER A 29 14.87 1.53 7.46
CA SER A 29 16.03 2.31 7.90
C SER A 29 15.76 3.82 7.85
N MET A 30 15.10 4.31 6.80
CA MET A 30 14.82 5.74 6.62
C MET A 30 13.80 6.29 7.63
N ILE A 31 12.77 5.52 7.97
CA ILE A 31 11.70 5.94 8.88
C ILE A 31 11.96 5.56 10.35
N ASN A 32 13.13 4.97 10.63
CA ASN A 32 13.48 4.39 11.93
C ASN A 32 12.41 3.39 12.45
N GLY A 33 11.97 2.49 11.56
CA GLY A 33 10.94 1.49 11.82
C GLY A 33 11.43 0.07 11.54
N THR A 34 10.53 -0.91 11.67
CA THR A 34 10.84 -2.31 11.31
C THR A 34 10.39 -2.61 9.88
N SER A 35 11.17 -3.43 9.17
CA SER A 35 10.82 -3.92 7.84
C SER A 35 9.50 -4.69 7.83
N ARG A 36 9.15 -5.35 8.94
CA ARG A 36 7.85 -6.02 9.14
C ARG A 36 6.67 -5.05 9.05
N ILE A 37 6.78 -3.87 9.68
CA ILE A 37 5.71 -2.87 9.62
C ILE A 37 5.57 -2.31 8.21
N VAL A 38 6.70 -2.01 7.55
CA VAL A 38 6.71 -1.55 6.15
C VAL A 38 6.04 -2.60 5.25
N PHE A 39 6.41 -3.88 5.39
CA PHE A 39 5.83 -4.97 4.62
C PHE A 39 4.31 -5.08 4.83
N ASN A 40 3.84 -5.02 6.07
CA ASN A 40 2.41 -5.08 6.37
C ASN A 40 1.63 -3.94 5.71
N ILE A 41 2.20 -2.72 5.68
CA ILE A 41 1.57 -1.56 5.05
C ILE A 41 1.49 -1.74 3.53
N LEU A 42 2.60 -2.14 2.90
CA LEU A 42 2.65 -2.36 1.45
C LEU A 42 1.72 -3.51 1.03
N ARG A 43 1.67 -4.58 1.81
CA ARG A 43 0.76 -5.71 1.59
C ARG A 43 -0.71 -5.28 1.66
N LEU A 44 -1.09 -4.54 2.70
CA LEU A 44 -2.47 -4.06 2.85
C LEU A 44 -2.87 -3.15 1.69
N PHE A 45 -1.96 -2.29 1.24
CA PHE A 45 -2.19 -1.43 0.07
C PHE A 45 -2.43 -2.24 -1.20
N HIS A 46 -1.58 -3.24 -1.49
CA HIS A 46 -1.75 -4.12 -2.64
C HIS A 46 -3.07 -4.91 -2.60
N GLU A 47 -3.41 -5.49 -1.44
CA GLU A 47 -4.66 -6.24 -1.27
C GLU A 47 -5.88 -5.33 -1.47
N THR A 48 -5.83 -4.10 -0.95
CA THR A 48 -6.91 -3.12 -1.10
C THR A 48 -7.08 -2.68 -2.56
N ASN A 49 -5.99 -2.37 -3.25
CA ASN A 49 -6.05 -2.00 -4.67
C ASN A 49 -6.60 -3.12 -5.54
N ASN A 50 -6.20 -4.38 -5.27
CA ASN A 50 -6.72 -5.53 -6.00
C ASN A 50 -8.24 -5.66 -5.84
N VAL A 51 -8.79 -5.42 -4.64
CA VAL A 51 -10.24 -5.43 -4.42
C VAL A 51 -10.94 -4.31 -5.21
N ILE A 52 -10.39 -3.09 -5.18
CA ILE A 52 -10.94 -1.95 -5.93
C ILE A 52 -10.96 -2.26 -7.43
N GLU A 53 -9.84 -2.75 -7.99
CA GLU A 53 -9.75 -3.10 -9.41
C GLU A 53 -10.73 -4.21 -9.81
N GLN A 54 -10.94 -5.21 -8.94
CA GLN A 54 -11.91 -6.29 -9.21
C GLN A 54 -13.34 -5.76 -9.24
N GLU A 55 -13.70 -4.87 -8.31
CA GLU A 55 -15.01 -4.22 -8.27
C GLU A 55 -15.26 -3.36 -9.51
N GLU A 56 -14.27 -2.58 -9.94
CA GLU A 56 -14.35 -1.75 -11.15
C GLU A 56 -14.53 -2.61 -12.42
N ARG A 57 -13.76 -3.71 -12.54
CA ARG A 57 -13.90 -4.66 -13.65
C ARG A 57 -15.28 -5.33 -13.65
N GLY A 58 -15.78 -5.73 -12.48
CA GLY A 58 -17.11 -6.32 -12.34
C GLY A 58 -18.22 -5.37 -12.82
N ARG A 59 -18.15 -4.10 -12.42
CA ARG A 59 -19.10 -3.06 -12.87
C ARG A 59 -19.02 -2.81 -14.38
N ALA A 60 -17.81 -2.75 -14.94
CA ALA A 60 -17.62 -2.58 -16.38
C ALA A 60 -18.26 -3.73 -17.19
N LEU A 61 -18.10 -4.98 -16.74
CA LEU A 61 -18.69 -6.15 -17.37
C LEU A 61 -20.23 -6.16 -17.32
N LEU A 62 -20.82 -5.66 -16.23
CA LEU A 62 -22.29 -5.55 -16.10
C LEU A 62 -22.86 -4.46 -17.01
N ASN A 63 -22.16 -3.33 -17.17
CA ASN A 63 -22.60 -2.24 -18.03
C ASN A 63 -22.54 -2.61 -19.53
N ASN A 64 -21.57 -3.42 -19.95
CA ASN A 64 -21.44 -3.87 -21.34
C ASN A 64 -22.47 -4.96 -21.75
N ARG A 65 -23.33 -5.40 -20.82
CA ARG A 65 -24.41 -6.39 -21.09
C ARG A 65 -25.79 -5.75 -21.23
N LYS A 66 -25.91 -4.43 -21.07
CA LYS A 66 -27.15 -3.65 -21.28
C LYS A 66 -27.11 -2.96 -22.63
#